data_AF-A0A8J6NMJ2-F1
#
_entry.id   AF-A0A8J6NMJ2-F1
#
_cell.length_a   1.000
_cell.length_b   1.000
_cell.length_c   1.000
_cell.angle_alpha   90.00
_cell.angle_beta   90.00
_cell.angle_gamma   90.00
#
_symmetry.space_group_name_H-M   'P 1'
#
loop_
_entity.id
_entity.type
_entity.pdbx_description
1 polymer ?
#
loop_
_entity_poly.entity_id
_entity_poly.type
_entity_poly.pdbx_seq_one_letter_code
_entity_poly.pdbx_strand_id
1 'polypeptide(L)'
;MKLTLVRWIIFNIFLFAFGIGLGAAHYPVDFDGLRCPAYEGNTLAECFQFGAFLGTISGLVIGIGQGVFLRKQLSWSRNQILAWVAATTAAFALGHAIGDSGPVPQALPWSALGLGLVSGLILGILQWLALRGKIENASRWVWSSTIGFGIGLGVVGIAAAVLLDANRNSIFHWHTLFDLLLFIALDGLFVGGIWAALTGRVLFTRQAQ
;
A
#
# COMPACT_ATOMS: atom_id res chain seq x y z
N MET A 1 12.31 -21.45 7.67
CA MET A 1 12.35 -19.97 7.62
C MET A 1 12.39 -19.40 6.20
N LYS A 2 13.37 -19.75 5.35
CA LYS A 2 13.52 -19.16 4.01
C LYS A 2 12.27 -19.32 3.12
N LEU A 3 11.67 -20.51 3.09
CA LEU A 3 10.49 -20.77 2.25
C LEU A 3 9.24 -19.99 2.69
N THR A 4 8.99 -19.85 3.99
CA THR A 4 7.84 -19.08 4.51
C THR A 4 7.98 -17.59 4.21
N LEU A 5 9.18 -17.04 4.35
CA LEU A 5 9.47 -15.64 3.98
C LEU A 5 9.24 -15.40 2.49
N VAL A 6 9.74 -16.29 1.62
CA VAL A 6 9.52 -16.17 0.17
C VAL A 6 8.03 -16.24 -0.16
N ARG A 7 7.28 -17.17 0.44
CA ARG A 7 5.82 -17.25 0.28
C ARG A 7 5.11 -15.98 0.73
N TRP A 8 5.53 -15.38 1.84
CA TRP A 8 4.99 -14.12 2.34
C TRP A 8 5.24 -12.96 1.37
N ILE A 9 6.44 -12.85 0.81
CA ILE A 9 6.79 -11.82 -0.16
C ILE A 9 5.95 -11.96 -1.43
N ILE A 10 5.97 -13.15 -2.04
CA ILE A 10 5.20 -13.42 -3.26
C ILE A 10 3.71 -13.15 -3.04
N PHE A 11 3.17 -13.61 -1.92
CA PHE A 11 1.77 -13.41 -1.57
C PHE A 11 1.41 -11.92 -1.49
N ASN A 12 2.24 -11.10 -0.85
CA ASN A 12 1.97 -9.66 -0.75
C ASN A 12 2.21 -8.89 -2.05
N ILE A 13 3.15 -9.31 -2.91
CA ILE A 13 3.29 -8.73 -4.25
C ILE A 13 1.97 -8.86 -5.01
N PHE A 14 1.38 -10.05 -5.03
CA PHE A 14 0.07 -10.26 -5.66
C PHE A 14 -1.05 -9.51 -4.94
N LEU A 15 -1.07 -9.54 -3.61
CA LEU A 15 -2.14 -8.91 -2.85
C LEU A 15 -2.18 -7.39 -3.02
N PHE A 16 -1.02 -6.74 -3.12
CA PHE A 16 -0.93 -5.32 -3.44
C PHE A 16 -1.27 -5.05 -4.91
N ALA A 17 -0.70 -5.83 -5.85
CA ALA A 17 -1.06 -5.68 -7.26
C ALA A 17 -2.57 -5.81 -7.52
N PHE A 18 -3.26 -6.77 -6.88
CA PHE A 18 -4.70 -6.92 -7.03
C PHE A 18 -5.52 -5.96 -6.15
N GLY A 19 -5.13 -5.79 -4.89
CA GLY A 19 -5.86 -4.96 -3.93
C GLY A 19 -5.81 -3.48 -4.29
N ILE A 20 -4.63 -2.98 -4.67
CA ILE A 20 -4.44 -1.61 -5.14
C ILE A 20 -4.72 -1.51 -6.64
N GLY A 21 -4.53 -2.56 -7.43
CA GLY A 21 -4.89 -2.52 -8.86
C GLY A 21 -6.39 -2.39 -9.11
N LEU A 22 -7.23 -2.91 -8.21
CA LEU A 22 -8.62 -2.48 -8.13
C LEU A 22 -8.65 -0.97 -7.94
N GLY A 23 -8.01 -0.44 -6.88
CA GLY A 23 -7.80 1.00 -6.59
C GLY A 23 -7.32 1.87 -7.76
N ALA A 24 -6.46 1.36 -8.62
CA ALA A 24 -5.92 2.07 -9.77
C ALA A 24 -6.92 2.15 -10.94
N ALA A 25 -7.84 1.19 -11.06
CA ALA A 25 -8.88 1.19 -12.09
C ALA A 25 -9.94 2.31 -11.91
N HIS A 26 -9.87 3.08 -10.82
CA HIS A 26 -10.76 4.20 -10.53
C HIS A 26 -10.21 5.53 -11.02
N TYR A 27 -8.90 5.61 -11.32
CA TYR A 27 -8.38 6.78 -11.99
C TYR A 27 -8.88 6.71 -13.43
N PRO A 28 -9.61 7.73 -13.93
CA PRO A 28 -9.85 7.83 -15.35
C PRO A 28 -8.48 7.75 -16.02
N VAL A 29 -8.36 6.88 -17.02
CA VAL A 29 -7.07 6.47 -17.59
C VAL A 29 -6.37 7.61 -18.37
N ASP A 30 -6.92 8.83 -18.31
CA ASP A 30 -6.21 10.08 -18.50
C ASP A 30 -5.50 10.44 -17.20
N PHE A 31 -4.19 10.22 -17.15
CA PHE A 31 -3.35 10.62 -16.01
C PHE A 31 -3.37 12.14 -15.73
N ASP A 32 -3.97 12.96 -16.61
CA ASP A 32 -4.29 14.36 -16.35
C ASP A 32 -5.42 14.53 -15.30
N GLY A 33 -6.25 13.50 -15.11
CA GLY A 33 -7.35 13.37 -14.15
C GLY A 33 -7.00 12.68 -12.83
N LEU A 34 -5.72 12.45 -12.52
CA LEU A 34 -5.23 11.95 -11.22
C LEU A 34 -5.58 12.86 -10.03
N ARG A 35 -6.22 14.00 -10.27
CA ARG A 35 -6.71 14.88 -9.24
C ARG A 35 -7.97 14.26 -8.69
N CYS A 36 -8.03 14.03 -7.38
CA CYS A 36 -9.32 14.24 -6.79
C CYS A 36 -9.77 15.68 -7.18
N PRO A 37 -11.00 15.90 -7.69
CA PRO A 37 -11.34 17.09 -8.47
C PRO A 37 -11.50 18.36 -7.64
N ALA A 38 -10.67 18.56 -6.61
CA ALA A 38 -10.51 19.80 -5.87
C ALA A 38 -10.20 21.02 -6.77
N TYR A 39 -9.91 20.80 -8.06
CA TYR A 39 -9.75 21.82 -9.09
C TYR A 39 -10.93 21.92 -10.10
N GLU A 40 -11.84 20.94 -10.14
CA GLU A 40 -13.04 20.92 -11.00
C GLU A 40 -14.34 21.13 -10.19
N GLY A 41 -14.24 21.71 -9.00
CA GLY A 41 -15.39 22.08 -8.16
C GLY A 41 -15.74 21.10 -7.05
N ASN A 42 -15.04 19.98 -6.90
CA ASN A 42 -15.21 19.10 -5.74
C ASN A 42 -14.53 19.70 -4.50
N THR A 43 -15.07 19.41 -3.33
CA THR A 43 -14.54 19.86 -2.05
C THR A 43 -13.45 18.91 -1.54
N LEU A 44 -12.56 19.43 -0.67
CA LEU A 44 -11.58 18.60 0.06
C LEU A 44 -12.24 17.42 0.79
N ALA A 45 -13.46 17.61 1.29
CA ALA A 45 -14.23 16.61 2.01
C ALA A 45 -14.62 15.43 1.10
N GLU A 46 -15.05 15.70 -0.14
CA GLU A 46 -15.40 14.66 -1.11
C GLU A 46 -14.18 13.82 -1.48
N CYS A 47 -13.02 14.46 -1.63
CA CYS A 47 -11.76 13.77 -1.89
C CYS A 47 -11.33 12.87 -0.76
N PHE A 48 -11.42 13.39 0.47
CA PHE A 48 -11.13 12.60 1.65
C PHE A 48 -12.06 11.39 1.76
N GLN A 49 -13.37 11.57 1.53
CA GLN A 49 -14.36 10.49 1.59
C GLN A 49 -14.11 9.42 0.52
N PHE A 50 -13.81 9.84 -0.71
CA PHE A 50 -13.50 8.93 -1.79
C PHE A 50 -12.25 8.11 -1.50
N GLY A 51 -11.16 8.75 -1.10
CA GLY A 51 -9.93 8.06 -0.70
C GLY A 51 -10.18 7.12 0.49
N ALA A 52 -10.95 7.55 1.49
CA ALA A 52 -11.31 6.69 2.62
C ALA A 52 -12.07 5.43 2.17
N PHE A 53 -13.00 5.56 1.22
CA PHE A 53 -13.74 4.44 0.65
C PHE A 53 -12.82 3.47 -0.09
N LEU A 54 -11.96 3.98 -0.98
CA LEU A 54 -10.98 3.15 -1.70
C LEU A 54 -10.04 2.43 -0.75
N GLY A 55 -9.46 3.16 0.20
CA GLY A 55 -8.58 2.58 1.20
C GLY A 55 -9.27 1.56 2.09
N THR A 56 -10.58 1.72 2.36
CA THR A 56 -11.35 0.70 3.08
C THR A 56 -11.42 -0.59 2.27
N ILE A 57 -11.72 -0.53 0.97
CA ILE A 57 -11.78 -1.72 0.10
C ILE A 57 -10.40 -2.39 0.00
N SER A 58 -9.36 -1.61 -0.34
CA SER A 58 -7.98 -2.10 -0.44
C SER A 58 -7.52 -2.75 0.86
N GLY A 59 -7.75 -2.06 1.98
CA GLY A 59 -7.37 -2.54 3.30
C GLY A 59 -8.15 -3.77 3.77
N LEU A 60 -9.41 -3.92 3.38
CA LEU A 60 -10.19 -5.14 3.62
C LEU A 60 -9.61 -6.33 2.83
N VAL A 61 -9.36 -6.17 1.53
CA VAL A 61 -8.80 -7.21 0.68
C VAL A 61 -7.42 -7.64 1.19
N ILE A 62 -6.54 -6.66 1.44
CA ILE A 62 -5.18 -6.89 1.94
C ILE A 62 -5.23 -7.50 3.35
N GLY A 63 -6.03 -6.93 4.25
CA GLY A 63 -6.17 -7.37 5.62
C GLY A 63 -6.70 -8.82 5.72
N ILE A 64 -7.72 -9.17 4.93
CA ILE A 64 -8.28 -10.54 4.90
C ILE A 64 -7.24 -11.51 4.36
N GLY A 65 -6.61 -11.19 3.22
CA GLY A 65 -5.58 -12.03 2.61
C GLY A 65 -4.44 -12.31 3.59
N GLN A 66 -3.87 -11.25 4.18
CA GLN A 66 -2.81 -11.37 5.18
C GLN A 66 -3.28 -12.12 6.43
N GLY A 67 -4.48 -11.83 6.95
CA GLY A 67 -5.03 -12.50 8.12
C GLY A 67 -5.20 -14.00 7.91
N VAL A 68 -5.66 -14.43 6.73
CA VAL A 68 -5.76 -15.86 6.35
C VAL A 68 -4.38 -16.50 6.27
N PHE A 69 -3.40 -15.82 5.67
CA PHE A 69 -2.02 -16.30 5.62
C PHE A 69 -1.44 -16.46 7.04
N LEU A 70 -1.57 -15.43 7.88
CA LEU A 70 -1.04 -15.38 9.24
C LEU A 70 -1.72 -16.39 10.17
N ARG A 71 -3.02 -16.67 9.98
CA ARG A 71 -3.71 -17.75 10.70
C ARG A 71 -2.99 -19.08 10.57
N LYS A 72 -2.53 -19.41 9.35
CA LYS A 72 -1.83 -20.67 9.08
C LYS A 72 -0.41 -20.70 9.66
N GLN A 73 0.25 -19.55 9.77
CA GLN A 73 1.66 -19.48 10.22
C GLN A 73 1.82 -19.24 11.73
N LEU A 74 0.87 -18.52 12.35
CA LEU A 74 0.98 -18.05 13.73
C LEU A 74 -0.13 -18.61 14.64
N SER A 75 -0.94 -19.54 14.15
CA SER A 75 -2.07 -20.13 14.89
C SER A 75 -3.01 -19.08 15.50
N TRP A 76 -3.24 -17.97 14.80
CA TRP A 76 -4.10 -16.89 15.29
C TRP A 76 -5.55 -17.33 15.46
N SER A 77 -6.14 -16.88 16.55
CA SER A 77 -7.58 -16.96 16.79
C SER A 77 -8.36 -16.03 15.84
N ARG A 78 -9.67 -16.27 15.73
CA ARG A 78 -10.58 -15.44 14.91
C ARG A 78 -10.51 -13.96 15.32
N ASN A 79 -10.47 -13.66 16.61
CA ASN A 79 -10.43 -12.28 17.11
C ASN A 79 -9.14 -11.56 16.70
N GLN A 80 -8.01 -12.27 16.64
CA GLN A 80 -6.74 -11.69 16.19
C GLN A 80 -6.77 -11.38 14.70
N ILE A 81 -7.36 -12.26 13.90
CA ILE A 81 -7.56 -12.02 12.46
C ILE A 81 -8.46 -10.80 12.27
N LEU A 82 -9.56 -10.70 13.02
CA LEU A 82 -10.46 -9.54 12.93
C LEU A 82 -9.76 -8.24 13.33
N ALA A 83 -8.95 -8.26 14.40
CA ALA A 83 -8.15 -7.11 14.79
C ALA A 83 -7.13 -6.72 13.71
N TRP A 84 -6.49 -7.69 13.07
CA TRP A 84 -5.57 -7.46 11.94
C TRP A 84 -6.26 -6.83 10.73
N VAL A 85 -7.41 -7.40 10.34
CA VAL A 85 -8.22 -6.88 9.22
C VAL A 85 -8.67 -5.46 9.53
N ALA A 86 -9.20 -5.20 10.72
CA ALA A 86 -9.65 -3.87 11.13
C ALA A 86 -8.49 -2.85 11.14
N ALA A 87 -7.34 -3.22 11.71
CA ALA A 87 -6.14 -2.37 11.73
C ALA A 87 -5.66 -2.03 10.31
N THR A 88 -5.60 -3.02 9.43
CA THR A 88 -5.17 -2.84 8.03
C THR A 88 -6.19 -1.99 7.27
N THR A 89 -7.49 -2.26 7.44
CA THR A 89 -8.57 -1.49 6.82
C THR A 89 -8.53 -0.03 7.22
N ALA A 90 -8.44 0.25 8.53
CA ALA A 90 -8.37 1.62 9.03
C ALA A 90 -7.11 2.35 8.57
N ALA A 91 -5.97 1.66 8.53
CA ALA A 91 -4.72 2.24 8.05
C ALA A 91 -4.78 2.64 6.58
N PHE A 92 -5.29 1.76 5.71
CA PHE A 92 -5.43 2.06 4.30
C PHE A 92 -6.49 3.12 4.03
N ALA A 93 -7.64 3.06 4.72
CA ALA A 93 -8.66 4.09 4.63
C ALA A 93 -8.09 5.48 4.97
N LEU A 94 -7.34 5.58 6.07
CA LEU A 94 -6.72 6.86 6.46
C LEU A 94 -5.59 7.27 5.51
N GLY A 95 -4.74 6.34 5.08
CA GLY A 95 -3.64 6.61 4.15
C GLY A 95 -4.14 7.14 2.80
N HIS A 96 -5.13 6.49 2.21
CA HIS A 96 -5.76 6.96 0.97
C HIS A 96 -6.51 8.28 1.19
N ALA A 97 -7.29 8.42 2.27
CA ALA A 97 -8.01 9.66 2.53
C ALA A 97 -7.06 10.87 2.63
N ILE A 98 -5.91 10.72 3.29
CA ILE A 98 -4.88 11.77 3.39
C ILE A 98 -4.20 11.98 2.04
N GLY A 99 -3.83 10.89 1.34
CA GLY A 99 -3.14 10.98 0.04
C GLY A 99 -3.99 11.66 -1.03
N ASP A 100 -5.26 11.31 -1.11
CA ASP A 100 -6.18 11.76 -2.16
C ASP A 100 -6.79 13.15 -1.85
N SER A 101 -6.79 13.59 -0.58
CA SER A 101 -7.18 14.95 -0.19
C SER A 101 -6.01 15.92 -0.09
N GLY A 102 -4.78 15.43 0.03
CA GLY A 102 -3.61 16.28 0.15
C GLY A 102 -3.39 17.14 -1.11
N PRO A 103 -2.97 18.40 -0.98
CA PRO A 103 -2.46 19.13 -2.13
C PRO A 103 -1.22 18.37 -2.61
N VAL A 104 -1.29 17.67 -3.74
CA VAL A 104 -0.12 17.00 -4.30
C VAL A 104 0.78 18.10 -4.89
N PRO A 105 1.89 18.52 -4.23
CA PRO A 105 2.81 19.40 -4.91
C PRO A 105 3.36 18.62 -6.11
N GLN A 106 3.50 19.31 -7.25
CA GLN A 106 4.03 18.78 -8.51
C GLN A 106 5.46 18.18 -8.40
N ALA A 107 6.10 18.25 -7.22
CA ALA A 107 7.30 17.51 -6.86
C ALA A 107 6.97 16.02 -6.54
N LEU A 108 6.51 15.30 -7.56
CA LEU A 108 6.01 13.91 -7.54
C LEU A 108 6.84 12.90 -6.70
N PRO A 109 8.19 12.90 -6.69
CA PRO A 109 8.94 11.89 -5.95
C PRO A 109 8.88 12.05 -4.42
N TRP A 110 9.00 13.29 -3.95
CA TRP A 110 9.14 13.58 -2.53
C TRP A 110 7.80 13.52 -1.79
N SER A 111 6.72 13.91 -2.47
CA SER A 111 5.35 13.75 -1.93
C SER A 111 4.97 12.27 -1.81
N ALA A 112 5.29 11.43 -2.80
CA ALA A 112 5.04 9.99 -2.74
C ALA A 112 5.84 9.31 -1.62
N LEU A 113 7.12 9.68 -1.45
CA LEU A 113 7.93 9.20 -0.33
C LEU A 113 7.34 9.63 1.02
N GLY A 114 6.99 10.90 1.19
CA GLY A 114 6.40 11.43 2.41
C GLY A 114 5.08 10.74 2.77
N LEU A 115 4.19 10.58 1.78
CA LEU A 115 2.92 9.85 1.93
C LEU A 115 3.17 8.39 2.32
N GLY A 116 4.15 7.73 1.71
CA GLY A 116 4.51 6.35 2.04
C GLY A 116 5.07 6.22 3.46
N LEU A 117 5.88 7.15 3.93
CA LEU A 117 6.38 7.15 5.30
C LEU A 117 5.24 7.32 6.31
N VAL A 118 4.33 8.27 6.08
CA VAL A 118 3.17 8.52 6.96
C VAL A 118 2.22 7.32 6.95
N SER A 119 1.88 6.80 5.77
CA SER A 119 0.99 5.64 5.63
C SER A 119 1.59 4.39 6.28
N GLY A 120 2.90 4.15 6.04
CA GLY A 120 3.62 3.05 6.65
C GLY A 120 3.73 3.16 8.17
N LEU A 121 3.84 4.38 8.71
CA LEU A 121 3.80 4.62 10.16
C LEU A 121 2.43 4.30 10.75
N ILE A 122 1.35 4.81 10.15
CA ILE A 122 -0.03 4.54 10.58
C ILE A 122 -0.30 3.03 10.54
N LEU A 123 -0.03 2.38 9.41
CA LEU A 123 -0.18 0.94 9.25
C LEU A 123 0.67 0.18 10.26
N GLY A 124 1.93 0.58 10.39
CA GLY A 124 2.89 -0.02 11.31
C GLY A 124 2.41 0.01 12.75
N ILE A 125 1.93 1.15 13.24
CA ILE A 125 1.40 1.32 14.60
C ILE A 125 0.15 0.45 14.80
N LEU A 126 -0.82 0.52 13.89
CA LEU A 126 -2.08 -0.22 14.03
C LEU A 126 -1.86 -1.74 13.98
N GLN A 127 -1.01 -2.22 13.07
CA GLN A 127 -0.66 -3.65 12.99
C GLN A 127 0.24 -4.08 14.16
N TRP A 128 1.14 -3.22 14.65
CA TRP A 128 1.91 -3.49 15.86
C TRP A 128 1.01 -3.73 17.07
N LEU A 129 -0.07 -2.96 17.23
CA LEU A 129 -1.03 -3.17 18.31
C LEU A 129 -1.72 -4.54 18.23
N ALA A 130 -1.94 -5.07 17.02
CA ALA A 130 -2.47 -6.43 16.82
C ALA A 130 -1.39 -7.52 17.07
N LEU A 131 -0.12 -7.20 16.84
CA LEU A 131 1.03 -8.10 17.02
C LEU A 131 1.63 -8.10 18.42
N ARG A 132 1.33 -7.08 19.25
CA ARG A 132 1.95 -6.93 20.56
C ARG A 132 1.68 -8.14 21.45
N GLY A 133 2.74 -8.70 22.02
CA GLY A 133 2.67 -9.92 22.83
C GLY A 133 2.41 -11.22 22.02
N LYS A 134 2.46 -11.17 20.69
CA LYS A 134 2.30 -12.36 19.81
C LYS A 134 3.57 -12.76 19.08
N ILE A 135 4.42 -11.78 18.77
CA ILE A 135 5.74 -12.01 18.18
C ILE A 135 6.79 -11.23 18.97
N GLU A 136 8.01 -11.77 19.02
CA GLU A 136 9.14 -11.04 19.58
C GLU A 136 9.45 -9.80 18.75
N ASN A 137 9.86 -8.72 19.41
CA ASN A 137 10.23 -7.47 18.75
C ASN A 137 9.12 -6.89 17.84
N ALA A 138 7.85 -7.07 18.21
CA ALA A 138 6.71 -6.57 17.43
C ALA A 138 6.83 -5.06 17.12
N SER A 139 7.51 -4.26 17.96
CA SER A 139 7.75 -2.83 17.69
C SER A 139 8.60 -2.56 16.44
N ARG A 140 9.46 -3.50 16.02
CA ARG A 140 10.22 -3.40 14.76
C ARG A 140 9.30 -3.46 13.53
N TRP A 141 8.06 -3.93 13.70
CA TRP A 141 7.04 -3.91 12.65
C TRP A 141 6.72 -2.49 12.20
N VAL A 142 6.69 -1.54 13.14
CA VAL A 142 6.42 -0.13 12.86
C VAL A 142 7.46 0.41 11.89
N TRP A 143 8.74 0.32 12.26
CA TRP A 143 9.84 0.79 11.41
C TRP A 143 9.92 0.08 10.08
N SER A 144 9.70 -1.24 10.06
CA SER A 144 9.69 -2.02 8.82
C SER A 144 8.56 -1.58 7.88
N SER A 145 7.39 -1.25 8.44
CA SER A 145 6.25 -0.76 7.68
C SER A 145 6.49 0.65 7.16
N THR A 146 6.95 1.57 8.01
CA THR A 146 7.30 2.94 7.64
C THR A 146 8.34 2.98 6.51
N ILE A 147 9.46 2.28 6.67
CA ILE A 147 10.54 2.28 5.68
C ILE A 147 10.08 1.55 4.41
N GLY A 148 9.41 0.41 4.54
CA GLY A 148 8.94 -0.39 3.41
C GLY A 148 7.96 0.37 2.51
N PHE A 149 6.92 0.99 3.10
CA PHE A 149 5.99 1.81 2.34
C PHE A 149 6.64 3.09 1.81
N GLY A 150 7.47 3.76 2.61
CA GLY A 150 8.20 4.95 2.16
C GLY A 150 9.03 4.69 0.92
N ILE A 151 9.89 3.67 0.95
CA ILE A 151 10.71 3.29 -0.21
C ILE A 151 9.82 2.81 -1.37
N GLY A 152 8.85 1.94 -1.09
CA GLY A 152 7.97 1.38 -2.12
C GLY A 152 7.23 2.46 -2.90
N LEU A 153 6.51 3.34 -2.19
CA LEU A 153 5.76 4.43 -2.82
C LEU A 153 6.67 5.51 -3.40
N GLY A 154 7.84 5.77 -2.80
CA GLY A 154 8.83 6.67 -3.39
C GLY A 154 9.32 6.18 -4.75
N VAL A 155 9.62 4.88 -4.89
CA VAL A 155 10.04 4.27 -6.17
C VAL A 155 8.90 4.32 -7.18
N VAL A 156 7.67 3.97 -6.77
CA VAL A 156 6.48 4.06 -7.64
C VAL A 156 6.24 5.50 -8.11
N GLY A 157 6.37 6.49 -7.23
CA GLY A 157 6.21 7.90 -7.56
C GLY A 157 7.27 8.40 -8.55
N ILE A 158 8.53 7.97 -8.41
CA ILE A 158 9.58 8.26 -9.39
C ILE A 158 9.26 7.61 -10.73
N ALA A 159 8.87 6.33 -10.74
CA ALA A 159 8.52 5.62 -11.96
C ALA A 159 7.33 6.27 -12.68
N ALA A 160 6.28 6.64 -11.93
CA ALA A 160 5.14 7.37 -12.46
C ALA A 160 5.56 8.72 -13.07
N ALA A 161 6.40 9.51 -12.39
CA ALA A 161 6.89 10.77 -12.93
C ALA A 161 7.66 10.59 -14.25
N VAL A 162 8.51 9.56 -14.35
CA VAL A 162 9.25 9.23 -15.58
C VAL A 162 8.29 8.80 -16.70
N LEU A 163 7.30 7.97 -16.39
CA LEU A 163 6.30 7.52 -17.37
C LEU A 163 5.44 8.68 -17.88
N LEU A 164 5.02 9.60 -17.00
CA LEU A 164 4.25 10.78 -17.37
C LEU A 164 5.04 11.73 -18.27
N ASP A 165 6.32 11.96 -17.97
CA ASP A 165 7.19 12.79 -18.81
C ASP A 165 7.45 12.15 -20.18
N ALA A 166 7.66 10.83 -20.21
CA ALA A 166 7.80 10.10 -21.47
C ALA A 166 6.52 10.15 -22.32
N ASN A 167 5.35 10.00 -21.70
CA ASN A 167 4.06 10.01 -22.40
C ASN A 167 3.71 11.41 -22.96
N ARG A 168 4.00 12.48 -22.21
CA ARG A 168 3.79 13.87 -22.69
C ARG A 168 4.51 14.15 -24.02
N ASN A 169 5.62 13.47 -24.27
CA ASN A 169 6.46 13.65 -25.46
C ASN A 169 6.24 12.58 -26.54
N SER A 170 5.28 11.65 -26.34
CA SER A 170 4.97 10.56 -27.28
C SER A 170 3.99 11.00 -28.38
N ILE A 171 4.17 10.48 -29.60
CA ILE A 171 3.27 10.68 -30.76
C ILE A 171 2.15 9.61 -30.77
N PHE A 172 2.25 8.57 -29.93
CA PHE A 172 1.26 7.49 -29.84
C PHE A 172 0.53 7.53 -28.48
N HIS A 173 -0.80 7.46 -28.50
CA HIS A 173 -1.67 7.54 -27.31
C HIS A 173 -2.23 6.17 -26.86
N TRP A 174 -1.69 5.04 -27.34
CA TRP A 174 -2.21 3.69 -27.04
C TRP A 174 -1.83 3.13 -25.65
N HIS A 175 -1.44 3.98 -24.70
CA HIS A 175 -0.70 3.56 -23.50
C HIS A 175 -1.55 3.31 -22.24
N THR A 176 -2.84 3.65 -22.24
CA THR A 176 -3.64 3.69 -21.00
C THR A 176 -3.73 2.34 -20.26
N LEU A 177 -4.01 1.24 -20.96
CA LEU A 177 -4.06 -0.09 -20.33
C LEU A 177 -2.66 -0.60 -19.94
N PHE A 178 -1.66 -0.38 -20.80
CA PHE A 178 -0.29 -0.84 -20.51
C PHE A 178 0.29 -0.10 -19.32
N ASP A 179 0.13 1.22 -19.25
CA ASP A 179 0.59 2.05 -18.15
C ASP A 179 -0.12 1.68 -16.85
N LEU A 180 -1.43 1.39 -16.90
CA LEU A 180 -2.17 0.88 -15.75
C LEU A 180 -1.61 -0.46 -15.28
N LEU A 181 -1.40 -1.43 -16.18
CA LEU A 181 -0.84 -2.74 -15.84
C LEU A 181 0.58 -2.63 -15.32
N LEU A 182 1.39 -1.75 -15.90
CA LEU A 182 2.75 -1.46 -15.44
C LEU A 182 2.71 -0.85 -14.04
N PHE A 183 1.88 0.17 -13.81
CA PHE A 183 1.70 0.79 -12.51
C PHE A 183 1.29 -0.25 -11.44
N ILE A 184 0.32 -1.10 -11.75
CA ILE A 184 -0.12 -2.20 -10.89
C ILE A 184 1.04 -3.15 -10.56
N ALA A 185 1.84 -3.51 -11.56
CA ALA A 185 3.00 -4.38 -11.38
C ALA A 185 4.09 -3.71 -10.52
N LEU A 186 4.35 -2.42 -10.74
CA LEU A 186 5.32 -1.64 -9.97
C LEU A 186 4.88 -1.49 -8.52
N ASP A 187 3.61 -1.20 -8.27
CA ASP A 187 3.04 -1.10 -6.93
C ASP A 187 3.14 -2.43 -6.17
N GLY A 188 2.71 -3.53 -6.81
CA GLY A 188 2.86 -4.87 -6.25
C GLY A 188 4.32 -5.23 -5.94
N LEU A 189 5.24 -4.97 -6.87
CA LEU A 189 6.65 -5.32 -6.71
C LEU A 189 7.33 -4.46 -5.65
N PHE A 190 7.15 -3.14 -5.69
CA PHE A 190 7.89 -2.21 -4.85
C PHE A 190 7.19 -1.95 -3.52
N VAL A 191 5.91 -1.63 -3.51
CA VAL A 191 5.18 -1.46 -2.24
C VAL A 191 5.01 -2.82 -1.60
N GLY A 192 4.36 -3.77 -2.28
CA GLY A 192 4.10 -5.11 -1.74
C GLY A 192 5.39 -5.89 -1.42
N GLY A 193 6.34 -5.94 -2.36
CA GLY A 193 7.56 -6.73 -2.22
C GLY A 193 8.56 -6.17 -1.21
N ILE A 194 8.90 -4.87 -1.25
CA ILE A 194 9.86 -4.28 -0.30
C ILE A 194 9.28 -4.30 1.10
N TRP A 195 8.03 -3.86 1.27
CA TRP A 195 7.35 -3.92 2.57
C TRP A 195 7.32 -5.33 3.12
N ALA A 196 6.90 -6.32 2.32
CA ALA A 196 6.81 -7.71 2.78
C ALA A 196 8.18 -8.33 3.10
N ALA A 197 9.24 -7.94 2.38
CA ALA A 197 10.59 -8.40 2.70
C ALA A 197 11.06 -7.88 4.07
N LEU A 198 10.77 -6.62 4.39
CA LEU A 198 11.14 -6.02 5.67
C LEU A 198 10.28 -6.57 6.82
N THR A 199 8.95 -6.56 6.66
CA THR A 199 8.03 -7.05 7.70
C THR A 199 8.10 -8.56 7.90
N GLY A 200 8.29 -9.32 6.82
CA GLY A 200 8.45 -10.77 6.87
C GLY A 200 9.71 -11.18 7.64
N ARG A 201 10.79 -10.39 7.57
CA ARG A 201 11.96 -10.61 8.43
C ARG A 201 11.55 -10.46 9.89
N VAL A 202 10.88 -9.37 10.28
CA VAL A 202 10.39 -9.21 11.66
C VAL A 202 9.52 -10.40 12.10
N LEU A 203 8.61 -10.82 11.22
CA LEU A 203 7.66 -11.90 11.49
C LEU A 203 8.33 -13.26 11.73
N PHE A 204 9.37 -13.59 10.97
CA PHE A 204 9.93 -14.94 10.92
C PHE A 204 11.32 -15.09 11.54
N THR A 205 11.94 -14.03 12.07
CA THR A 205 13.32 -14.09 12.58
C THR A 205 13.48 -15.03 13.79
N ARG A 206 12.40 -15.44 14.51
CA ARG A 206 12.55 -16.22 15.77
C ARG A 206 11.50 -17.29 16.08
N GLN A 207 10.69 -17.76 15.13
CA GLN A 207 9.82 -18.93 15.37
C GLN A 207 10.59 -20.28 15.48
N ALA A 208 11.87 -20.27 15.83
CA ALA A 208 12.76 -21.44 15.82
C ALA A 208 13.24 -21.85 17.23
N GLN A 209 12.58 -21.38 18.28
CA GLN A 209 12.72 -21.87 19.65
C GLN A 209 11.46 -22.63 20.04
#